data_AF-A0AA96JVN5-F1
#
_entry.id   AF-A0AA96JVN5-F1
#
_cell.length_a   1.000
_cell.length_b   1.000
_cell.length_c   1.000
_cell.angle_alpha   90.00
_cell.angle_beta   90.00
_cell.angle_gamma   90.00
#
_symmetry.space_group_name_H-M   'P 1'
#
loop_
_entity.id
_entity.type
_entity.pdbx_description
1 polymer ?
#
loop_
_entity_poly.entity_id
_entity_poly.type
_entity_poly.pdbx_seq_one_letter_code
_entity_poly.pdbx_strand_id
1 'polypeptide(L)'
;MWQSLAHHFFENRLPLITIEWSTRLTASAGLFVSQIGPRSWWASREYRQGAARVIRLSAPLLRDQPEEELRRTLAHEMIHQWQFDIRKHRPSHGAEFRAMMHRMNAAGLGVTVRHQLNVAVQRHHRYAWQCLQCGMAYHRQRRTIIPGRHICSRCRGKLVEVELHRTQKTHEETMDGKDVDRGGHQAENESTVQMLCVGGMKDAEALSTKGVFTPDDFREEFISEFGGSAMAPPTND
;
A
#
# COMPACT_ATOMS: atom_id res chain seq x y z
N MET A 1 9.98 -8.92 13.71
CA MET A 1 9.03 -7.77 13.73
C MET A 1 7.58 -8.23 13.90
N TRP A 2 7.09 -9.17 13.10
CA TRP A 2 5.70 -9.62 13.13
C TRP A 2 5.30 -10.23 14.48
N GLN A 3 6.15 -11.05 15.11
CA GLN A 3 5.83 -11.67 16.41
C GLN A 3 5.55 -10.62 17.49
N SER A 4 6.33 -9.53 17.51
CA SER A 4 6.10 -8.40 18.41
C SER A 4 4.72 -7.77 18.20
N LEU A 5 4.32 -7.56 16.93
CA LEU A 5 2.99 -7.02 16.60
C LEU A 5 1.86 -8.01 16.95
N ALA A 6 2.06 -9.30 16.64
CA ALA A 6 1.13 -10.39 16.95
C ALA A 6 0.86 -10.48 18.45
N HIS A 7 1.91 -10.40 19.26
CA HIS A 7 1.82 -10.44 20.71
C HIS A 7 1.10 -9.20 21.26
N HIS A 8 1.53 -8.01 20.86
CA HIS A 8 1.07 -6.77 21.48
C HIS A 8 -0.36 -6.38 21.08
N PHE A 9 -0.78 -6.66 19.84
CA PHE A 9 -2.08 -6.20 19.32
C PHE A 9 -3.10 -7.32 19.08
N PHE A 10 -2.65 -8.56 18.91
CA PHE A 10 -3.51 -9.66 18.48
C PHE A 10 -3.52 -10.85 19.43
N GLU A 11 -2.94 -10.72 20.62
CA GLU A 11 -2.89 -11.76 21.66
C GLU A 11 -2.31 -13.08 21.12
N ASN A 12 -1.38 -13.01 20.15
CA ASN A 12 -0.82 -14.16 19.43
C ASN A 12 -1.87 -15.09 18.79
N ARG A 13 -3.08 -14.59 18.49
CA ARG A 13 -4.14 -15.39 17.86
C ARG A 13 -4.06 -15.43 16.33
N LEU A 14 -3.22 -14.60 15.71
CA LEU A 14 -3.04 -14.63 14.26
C LEU A 14 -2.30 -15.91 13.86
N PRO A 15 -2.86 -16.71 12.92
CA PRO A 15 -2.12 -17.82 12.35
C PRO A 15 -0.83 -17.33 11.67
N LEU A 16 0.22 -18.13 11.74
CA LEU A 16 1.44 -17.86 10.99
C LEU A 16 1.19 -18.07 9.50
N ILE A 17 1.40 -17.02 8.71
CA ILE A 17 1.25 -17.05 7.25
C ILE A 17 2.53 -16.57 6.59
N THR A 18 2.73 -16.92 5.32
CA THR A 18 3.87 -16.46 4.55
C THR A 18 3.84 -14.93 4.40
N ILE A 19 4.99 -14.30 4.59
CA ILE A 19 5.24 -12.91 4.23
C ILE A 19 6.30 -12.92 3.12
N GLU A 20 6.02 -12.30 1.99
CA GLU A 20 6.92 -12.31 0.83
C GLU A 20 7.15 -10.90 0.27
N TRP A 21 8.35 -10.66 -0.26
CA TRP A 21 8.64 -9.48 -1.05
C TRP A 21 8.07 -9.64 -2.45
N SER A 22 7.46 -8.57 -2.96
CA SER A 22 6.98 -8.49 -4.33
C SER A 22 7.75 -7.42 -5.09
N THR A 23 8.43 -7.85 -6.16
CA THR A 23 9.10 -6.96 -7.12
C THR A 23 8.12 -6.28 -8.08
N ARG A 24 6.86 -6.74 -8.13
CA ARG A 24 5.84 -6.28 -9.07
C ARG A 24 4.72 -5.46 -8.42
N LEU A 25 4.57 -5.54 -7.09
CA LEU A 25 3.57 -4.77 -6.36
C LEU A 25 3.99 -3.29 -6.35
N THR A 26 3.30 -2.46 -7.12
CA THR A 26 3.60 -1.02 -7.26
C THR A 26 2.39 -0.13 -6.99
N ALA A 27 1.21 -0.72 -6.81
CA ALA A 27 -0.03 -0.01 -6.54
C ALA A 27 -0.25 0.29 -5.05
N SER A 28 0.38 -0.48 -4.17
CA SER A 28 0.32 -0.34 -2.71
C SER A 28 1.62 -0.85 -2.08
N ALA A 29 1.94 -0.40 -0.86
CA ALA A 29 3.14 -0.84 -0.16
C ALA A 29 3.01 -2.26 0.42
N GLY A 30 1.80 -2.65 0.79
CA GLY A 30 1.46 -3.98 1.29
C GLY A 30 0.19 -4.51 0.63
N LEU A 31 0.02 -5.84 0.67
CA LEU A 31 -1.21 -6.52 0.28
C LEU A 31 -1.38 -7.87 0.99
N PHE A 32 -2.44 -8.00 1.78
CA PHE A 32 -2.95 -9.29 2.24
C PHE A 32 -3.78 -9.98 1.15
N VAL A 33 -3.45 -11.24 0.83
CA VAL A 33 -4.14 -12.06 -0.17
C VAL A 33 -4.62 -13.36 0.46
N SER A 34 -5.82 -13.78 0.09
CA SER A 34 -6.32 -15.13 0.38
C SER A 34 -6.90 -15.79 -0.88
N GLN A 35 -6.61 -17.08 -1.05
CA GLN A 35 -7.13 -17.92 -2.14
C GLN A 35 -8.55 -18.42 -1.88
N ILE A 36 -9.06 -18.23 -0.66
CA ILE A 36 -10.36 -18.74 -0.20
C ILE A 36 -11.13 -17.63 0.53
N GLY A 37 -12.36 -17.94 0.96
CA GLY A 37 -13.18 -17.04 1.77
C GLY A 37 -12.94 -17.20 3.28
N PRO A 38 -13.31 -16.20 4.09
CA PRO A 38 -13.16 -16.26 5.56
C PRO A 38 -13.90 -17.42 6.23
N ARG A 39 -14.99 -17.89 5.61
CA ARG A 39 -15.86 -18.95 6.13
C ARG A 39 -15.76 -20.24 5.33
N SER A 40 -14.59 -20.50 4.74
CA SER A 40 -14.43 -21.60 3.80
C SER A 40 -14.41 -22.99 4.44
N TRP A 41 -15.58 -23.59 4.69
CA TRP A 41 -15.69 -24.86 5.42
C TRP A 41 -15.11 -26.08 4.68
N TRP A 42 -15.10 -26.06 3.35
CA TRP A 42 -14.61 -27.15 2.49
C TRP A 42 -13.07 -27.27 2.48
N ALA A 43 -12.37 -26.26 2.97
CA ALA A 43 -10.92 -26.25 3.07
C ALA A 43 -10.46 -26.79 4.43
N SER A 44 -9.39 -27.60 4.44
CA SER A 44 -8.79 -28.09 5.68
C SER A 44 -8.40 -26.93 6.60
N ARG A 45 -8.33 -27.20 7.91
CA ARG A 45 -7.99 -26.16 8.88
C ARG A 45 -6.58 -25.63 8.66
N GLU A 46 -5.65 -26.53 8.35
CA GLU A 46 -4.24 -26.26 8.11
C GLU A 46 -4.07 -25.36 6.90
N TYR A 47 -4.73 -25.69 5.78
CA TYR A 47 -4.71 -24.85 4.58
C TYR A 47 -5.35 -23.48 4.84
N ARG A 48 -6.47 -23.45 5.59
CA ARG A 48 -7.14 -22.19 5.98
C ARG A 48 -6.31 -21.28 6.86
N GLN A 49 -5.48 -21.83 7.74
CA GLN A 49 -4.71 -21.07 8.73
C GLN A 49 -3.26 -20.82 8.27
N GLY A 50 -2.80 -21.42 7.17
CA GLY A 50 -1.47 -21.19 6.62
C GLY A 50 -1.51 -20.86 5.13
N ALA A 51 -1.24 -21.89 4.31
CA ALA A 51 -0.84 -21.74 2.90
C ALA A 51 -1.86 -21.07 1.96
N ALA A 52 -3.14 -20.94 2.34
CA ALA A 52 -4.12 -20.24 1.53
C ALA A 52 -3.94 -18.71 1.52
N ARG A 53 -2.97 -18.17 2.27
CA ARG A 53 -2.81 -16.73 2.52
C ARG A 53 -1.36 -16.30 2.46
N VAL A 54 -1.19 -15.03 2.11
CA VAL A 54 0.12 -14.39 2.07
C VAL A 54 -0.02 -12.89 2.33
N ILE A 55 0.94 -12.31 3.05
CA ILE A 55 1.16 -10.87 3.06
C ILE A 55 2.27 -10.58 2.07
N ARG A 56 2.00 -9.71 1.10
CA ARG A 56 2.99 -9.24 0.13
C ARG A 56 3.44 -7.84 0.50
N LEU A 57 4.74 -7.61 0.51
CA LEU A 57 5.34 -6.29 0.74
C LEU A 57 6.04 -5.81 -0.53
N SER A 58 5.83 -4.55 -0.89
CA SER A 58 6.34 -3.98 -2.13
C SER A 58 7.82 -3.64 -2.00
N ALA A 59 8.67 -4.42 -2.64
CA ALA A 59 10.09 -4.07 -2.73
C ALA A 59 10.30 -2.71 -3.42
N PRO A 60 9.63 -2.36 -4.55
CA PRO A 60 9.80 -1.06 -5.20
C PRO A 60 9.41 0.15 -4.34
N LEU A 61 8.48 0.00 -3.39
CA LEU A 61 7.98 1.12 -2.59
C LEU A 61 8.60 1.19 -1.19
N LEU A 62 9.08 0.07 -0.65
CA LEU A 62 9.58 -0.01 0.74
C LEU A 62 11.09 -0.14 0.86
N ARG A 63 11.82 -0.50 -0.22
CA ARG A 63 13.28 -0.71 -0.20
C ARG A 63 14.03 0.46 0.45
N ASP A 64 13.71 1.67 -0.01
CA ASP A 64 14.42 2.90 0.39
C ASP A 64 13.68 3.64 1.51
N GLN A 65 12.79 2.95 2.25
CA GLN A 65 12.03 3.54 3.34
C GLN A 65 12.61 3.16 4.71
N PRO A 66 12.41 4.01 5.73
CA PRO A 66 12.74 3.68 7.11
C PRO A 66 12.05 2.39 7.56
N GLU A 67 12.65 1.69 8.53
CA GLU A 67 12.08 0.45 9.08
C GLU A 67 10.69 0.66 9.68
N GLU A 68 10.42 1.86 10.21
CA GLU A 68 9.12 2.26 10.72
C GLU A 68 8.03 2.18 9.65
N GLU A 69 8.34 2.50 8.38
CA GLU A 69 7.38 2.40 7.28
C GLU A 69 7.06 0.94 6.94
N LEU A 70 8.09 0.08 6.98
CA LEU A 70 7.92 -1.35 6.83
C LEU A 70 7.04 -1.91 7.95
N ARG A 71 7.33 -1.54 9.20
CA ARG A 71 6.56 -1.95 10.39
C ARG A 71 5.12 -1.49 10.33
N ARG A 72 4.90 -0.24 9.93
CA ARG A 72 3.57 0.35 9.73
C ARG A 72 2.78 -0.37 8.63
N THR A 73 3.42 -0.62 7.50
CA THR A 73 2.80 -1.36 6.37
C THR A 73 2.45 -2.78 6.79
N LEU A 74 3.37 -3.48 7.47
CA LEU A 74 3.10 -4.82 7.97
C LEU A 74 1.93 -4.83 8.97
N ALA A 75 1.91 -3.89 9.91
CA ALA A 75 0.81 -3.76 10.86
C ALA A 75 -0.54 -3.54 10.15
N HIS A 76 -0.58 -2.72 9.09
CA HIS A 76 -1.77 -2.54 8.25
C HIS A 76 -2.27 -3.86 7.68
N GLU A 77 -1.38 -4.65 7.05
CA GLU A 77 -1.76 -5.93 6.45
C GLU A 77 -2.14 -6.98 7.51
N MET A 78 -1.54 -6.93 8.71
CA MET A 78 -1.93 -7.78 9.84
C MET A 78 -3.33 -7.46 10.37
N ILE A 79 -3.80 -6.20 10.29
CA ILE A 79 -5.20 -5.87 10.62
C ILE A 79 -6.13 -6.56 9.61
N HIS A 80 -5.78 -6.57 8.32
CA HIS A 80 -6.56 -7.30 7.31
C HIS A 80 -6.57 -8.81 7.56
N GLN A 81 -5.42 -9.37 7.92
CA GLN A 81 -5.34 -10.76 8.36
C GLN A 81 -6.26 -11.01 9.56
N TRP A 82 -6.22 -10.16 10.58
CA TRP A 82 -7.08 -10.27 11.78
C TRP A 82 -8.57 -10.23 11.44
N GLN A 83 -9.00 -9.32 10.56
CA GLN A 83 -10.39 -9.27 10.09
C GLN A 83 -10.80 -10.59 9.44
N PHE A 84 -9.92 -11.17 8.62
CA PHE A 84 -10.20 -12.42 7.93
C PHE A 84 -10.17 -13.63 8.88
N ASP A 85 -9.11 -13.78 9.67
CA ASP A 85 -8.86 -14.95 10.51
C ASP A 85 -9.69 -14.98 11.78
N ILE A 86 -9.81 -13.85 12.46
CA ILE A 86 -10.42 -13.77 13.78
C ILE A 86 -11.87 -13.32 13.66
N ARG A 87 -12.12 -12.25 12.90
CA ARG A 87 -13.48 -11.72 12.72
C ARG A 87 -14.29 -12.46 11.67
N LYS A 88 -13.64 -13.31 10.85
CA LYS A 88 -14.27 -14.03 9.73
C LYS A 88 -14.97 -13.08 8.75
N HIS A 89 -14.45 -11.86 8.61
CA HIS A 89 -14.98 -10.83 7.73
C HIS A 89 -14.10 -10.67 6.49
N ARG A 90 -14.69 -10.19 5.39
CA ARG A 90 -13.87 -9.75 4.25
C ARG A 90 -13.08 -8.51 4.66
N PRO A 91 -11.75 -8.46 4.41
CA PRO A 91 -10.93 -7.31 4.76
C PRO A 91 -11.48 -6.00 4.18
N SER A 92 -11.51 -4.96 5.01
CA SER A 92 -11.95 -3.62 4.61
C SER A 92 -11.49 -2.57 5.63
N HIS A 93 -11.38 -1.31 5.21
CA HIS A 93 -11.02 -0.20 6.10
C HIS A 93 -12.22 0.41 6.87
N GLY A 94 -13.18 -0.44 7.25
CA GLY A 94 -14.37 -0.07 8.02
C GLY A 94 -14.10 0.17 9.51
N ALA A 95 -15.17 0.19 10.31
CA ALA A 95 -15.09 0.50 11.75
C ALA A 95 -14.09 -0.38 12.52
N GLU A 96 -14.13 -1.71 12.32
CA GLU A 96 -13.21 -2.65 12.98
C GLU A 96 -11.75 -2.39 12.64
N PHE A 97 -11.44 -2.06 11.38
CA PHE A 97 -10.08 -1.73 10.97
C PHE A 97 -9.61 -0.46 11.67
N ARG A 98 -10.46 0.59 11.64
CA ARG A 98 -10.13 1.87 12.25
C ARG A 98 -9.94 1.74 13.76
N ALA A 99 -10.77 0.95 14.44
CA ALA A 99 -10.62 0.70 15.87
C ALA A 99 -9.27 0.05 16.20
N MET A 100 -8.88 -1.01 15.49
CA MET A 100 -7.58 -1.65 15.68
C MET A 100 -6.41 -0.70 15.31
N MET A 101 -6.55 0.04 14.21
CA MET A 101 -5.58 1.05 13.78
C MET A 101 -5.41 2.15 14.84
N HIS A 102 -6.48 2.65 15.44
CA HIS A 102 -6.41 3.64 16.53
C HIS A 102 -5.70 3.06 17.76
N ARG A 103 -5.98 1.80 18.13
CA ARG A 103 -5.25 1.11 19.21
C ARG A 103 -3.76 1.01 18.91
N MET A 104 -3.39 0.64 17.69
CA MET A 104 -1.99 0.61 17.24
C MET A 104 -1.33 1.99 17.27
N ASN A 105 -2.05 3.02 16.85
CA ASN A 105 -1.53 4.39 16.80
C ASN A 105 -1.39 5.03 18.17
N ALA A 106 -2.25 4.67 19.13
CA ALA A 106 -2.08 5.06 20.53
C ALA A 106 -0.77 4.51 21.13
N ALA A 107 -0.25 3.41 20.58
CA ALA A 107 1.05 2.84 20.91
C ALA A 107 2.20 3.33 20.00
N GLY A 108 1.97 4.36 19.18
CA GLY A 108 3.01 5.04 18.40
C GLY A 108 3.29 4.50 17.00
N LEU A 109 2.51 3.53 16.48
CA LEU A 109 2.82 2.91 15.16
C LEU A 109 2.49 3.80 13.95
N GLY A 110 1.56 4.75 14.08
CA GLY A 110 1.21 5.68 13.00
C GLY A 110 0.60 5.06 11.73
N VAL A 111 -0.06 3.89 11.84
CA VAL A 111 -0.80 3.19 10.77
C VAL A 111 -1.88 4.09 10.17
N THR A 112 -1.97 4.08 8.84
CA THR A 112 -2.95 4.87 8.09
C THR A 112 -3.83 3.98 7.21
N VAL A 113 -5.05 4.45 6.91
CA VAL A 113 -5.96 3.77 5.96
C VAL A 113 -5.42 3.80 4.53
N ARG A 114 -4.77 4.91 4.14
CA ARG A 114 -4.04 5.02 2.87
C ARG A 114 -2.58 5.15 3.19
N HIS A 115 -1.73 4.33 2.58
CA HIS A 115 -0.27 4.41 2.77
C HIS A 115 0.23 5.83 2.49
N GLN A 116 1.15 6.32 3.31
CA GLN A 116 1.74 7.65 3.14
C GLN A 116 2.68 7.73 1.92
N LEU A 117 2.98 6.58 1.30
CA LEU A 117 3.77 6.39 0.08
C LEU A 117 3.10 6.91 -1.20
N ASN A 118 2.19 7.89 -1.09
CA ASN A 118 1.52 8.51 -2.24
C ASN A 118 2.51 9.00 -3.28
N VAL A 119 3.66 9.55 -2.87
CA VAL A 119 4.70 10.02 -3.81
C VAL A 119 5.35 8.86 -4.56
N ALA A 120 5.76 7.80 -3.85
CA ALA A 120 6.39 6.64 -4.48
C ALA A 120 5.41 5.92 -5.42
N VAL A 121 4.16 5.72 -5.00
CA VAL A 121 3.08 5.16 -5.83
C VAL A 121 2.81 6.05 -7.05
N GLN A 122 2.83 7.38 -6.89
CA GLN A 122 2.64 8.33 -7.98
C GLN A 122 3.75 8.26 -9.03
N ARG A 123 5.00 7.96 -8.65
CA ARG A 123 6.09 7.73 -9.62
C ARG A 123 5.78 6.58 -10.57
N HIS A 124 4.98 5.60 -10.15
CA HIS A 124 4.57 4.49 -11.00
C HIS A 124 3.36 4.80 -11.89
N HIS A 125 2.77 5.99 -11.80
CA HIS A 125 1.78 6.43 -12.79
C HIS A 125 2.45 6.58 -14.16
N ARG A 126 1.78 6.06 -15.19
CA ARG A 126 2.24 6.09 -16.59
C ARG A 126 1.25 6.79 -17.51
N TYR A 127 0.02 7.00 -17.04
CA TYR A 127 -1.07 7.57 -17.81
C TYR A 127 -1.72 8.69 -17.00
N ALA A 128 -1.94 9.83 -17.65
CA ALA A 128 -2.69 10.95 -17.11
C ALA A 128 -3.90 11.22 -18.00
N TRP A 129 -5.01 11.55 -17.37
CA TRP A 129 -6.25 11.92 -18.06
C TRP A 129 -6.76 13.23 -17.48
N GLN A 130 -7.34 14.06 -18.32
CA GLN A 130 -7.91 15.33 -17.92
C GLN A 130 -9.36 15.45 -18.41
N CYS A 131 -10.21 16.00 -17.57
CA CYS A 131 -11.55 16.41 -18.00
C CYS A 131 -11.48 17.70 -18.81
N LEU A 132 -12.08 17.69 -20.00
CA LEU A 132 -12.13 18.86 -20.89
C LEU A 132 -12.96 20.02 -20.33
N GLN A 133 -13.91 19.74 -19.43
CA GLN A 133 -14.83 20.78 -18.93
C GLN A 133 -14.35 21.41 -17.63
N CYS A 134 -13.91 20.60 -16.65
CA CYS A 134 -13.53 21.10 -15.32
C CYS A 134 -12.04 20.95 -14.99
N GLY A 135 -11.22 20.46 -15.93
CA GLY A 135 -9.78 20.32 -15.75
C GLY A 135 -9.33 19.22 -14.78
N MET A 136 -10.26 18.45 -14.19
CA MET A 136 -9.92 17.40 -13.22
C MET A 136 -8.95 16.37 -13.81
N ALA A 137 -7.83 16.14 -13.12
CA ALA A 137 -6.79 15.19 -13.53
C ALA A 137 -6.95 13.83 -12.85
N TYR A 138 -6.67 12.76 -13.60
CA TYR A 138 -6.69 11.38 -13.14
C TYR A 138 -5.39 10.69 -13.53
N HIS A 139 -4.59 10.32 -12.54
CA HIS A 139 -3.34 9.59 -12.76
C HIS A 139 -3.56 8.09 -12.55
N ARG A 140 -2.99 7.26 -13.43
CA ARG A 140 -3.13 5.81 -13.42
C ARG A 140 -1.84 5.10 -13.79
N GLN A 141 -1.61 3.93 -13.20
CA GLN A 141 -0.49 3.04 -13.55
C GLN A 141 -0.76 2.22 -14.83
N ARG A 142 -2.04 2.01 -15.14
CA ARG A 142 -2.54 1.28 -16.31
C ARG A 142 -3.55 2.14 -17.07
N ARG A 143 -3.62 1.98 -18.38
CA ARG A 143 -4.55 2.69 -19.28
C ARG A 143 -5.99 2.19 -19.12
N THR A 144 -6.59 2.47 -17.97
CA THR A 144 -7.88 1.91 -17.51
C THR A 144 -9.08 2.81 -17.79
N ILE A 145 -8.85 4.11 -18.01
CA ILE A 145 -9.91 5.03 -18.42
C ILE A 145 -10.12 4.86 -19.92
N ILE A 146 -11.38 4.61 -20.29
CA ILE A 146 -11.83 4.44 -21.66
C ILE A 146 -12.79 5.59 -21.97
N PRO A 147 -12.45 6.55 -22.86
CA PRO A 147 -13.24 7.77 -23.11
C PRO A 147 -14.72 7.58 -23.44
N GLY A 148 -15.10 6.45 -24.02
CA GLY A 148 -16.50 6.11 -24.32
C GLY A 148 -17.27 5.46 -23.17
N ARG A 149 -16.58 4.99 -22.12
CA ARG A 149 -17.20 4.30 -20.96
C ARG A 149 -17.07 5.08 -19.66
N HIS A 150 -16.13 6.00 -19.59
CA HIS A 150 -15.79 6.74 -18.38
C HIS A 150 -15.97 8.23 -18.60
N ILE A 151 -16.57 8.86 -17.61
CA ILE A 151 -16.82 10.30 -17.55
C ILE A 151 -16.18 10.88 -16.30
N CYS A 152 -15.98 12.19 -16.30
CA CYS A 152 -15.47 12.89 -15.14
C CYS A 152 -16.40 12.69 -13.93
N SER A 153 -15.85 12.23 -12.81
CA SER A 153 -16.62 12.02 -11.58
C SER A 153 -17.16 13.33 -10.98
N ARG A 154 -16.56 14.47 -11.32
CA ARG A 154 -16.95 15.79 -10.81
C ARG A 154 -18.07 16.46 -11.62
N CYS A 155 -17.97 16.45 -12.95
CA CYS A 155 -18.88 17.21 -13.81
C CYS A 155 -19.56 16.38 -14.91
N ARG A 156 -19.31 15.06 -14.96
CA ARG A 156 -19.79 14.14 -16.01
C ARG A 156 -19.25 14.42 -17.42
N GLY A 157 -18.26 15.30 -17.55
CA GLY A 157 -17.62 15.64 -18.82
C GLY A 157 -16.70 14.56 -19.41
N LYS A 158 -16.38 14.72 -20.70
CA LYS A 158 -15.47 13.83 -21.43
C LYS A 158 -14.05 13.90 -20.85
N LEU A 159 -13.39 12.75 -20.80
CA LEU A 159 -12.01 12.59 -20.38
C LEU A 159 -11.12 12.36 -21.60
N VAL A 160 -10.00 13.06 -21.67
CA VAL A 160 -8.96 12.87 -22.67
C VAL A 160 -7.66 12.48 -22.01
N GLU A 161 -6.86 11.67 -22.68
CA GLU A 161 -5.52 11.34 -22.21
C GLU A 161 -4.59 12.52 -22.47
N VAL A 162 -3.73 12.81 -21.52
CA VAL A 162 -2.73 13.88 -21.60
C VAL A 162 -1.35 13.32 -21.28
N GLU A 163 -0.31 14.01 -21.73
CA GLU A 163 1.06 13.60 -21.46
C GLU A 163 1.42 13.78 -19.98
N LEU A 164 1.96 12.73 -19.38
CA LEU A 164 2.39 12.74 -17.99
C LEU A 164 3.76 13.44 -17.88
N HIS A 165 3.74 14.72 -17.54
CA HIS A 165 4.98 15.48 -17.29
C HIS A 165 5.54 15.06 -15.92
N ARG A 166 6.57 14.20 -15.91
CA ARG A 166 7.32 13.91 -14.69
C ARG A 166 8.23 15.09 -14.40
N THR A 167 7.84 15.93 -13.43
CA THR A 167 8.74 16.98 -12.92
C THR A 167 9.93 16.28 -12.26
N GLN A 168 11.11 16.34 -12.89
CA GLN A 168 12.36 15.99 -12.24
C GLN A 168 12.61 17.07 -11.19
N LYS A 169 12.47 16.75 -9.90
CA LYS A 169 13.04 17.62 -8.87
C LYS A 169 14.54 17.37 -8.87
N THR A 170 15.28 18.21 -9.57
CA THR A 170 16.70 18.44 -9.30
C THR A 170 16.80 19.00 -7.88
N HIS A 171 17.60 18.36 -7.04
CA HIS A 171 18.07 18.92 -5.79
C HIS A 171 19.13 19.97 -6.15
N GLU A 172 18.73 21.24 -6.21
CA GLU A 172 19.66 22.37 -6.10
C GLU A 172 19.03 23.41 -5.16
N GLU A 173 19.79 23.70 -4.10
CA GLU A 173 19.58 24.76 -3.11
C GLU A 173 19.62 26.13 -3.81
N THR A 174 18.95 27.20 -3.38
CA THR A 174 19.44 28.15 -2.37
C THR A 174 18.36 29.23 -2.10
N MET A 175 18.47 29.85 -0.93
CA MET A 175 17.69 30.97 -0.35
C MET A 175 17.47 32.19 -1.26
N ASP A 176 16.28 32.83 -1.18
CA ASP A 176 16.12 34.19 -0.61
C ASP A 176 14.63 34.55 -0.48
N GLY A 177 14.29 35.27 0.60
CA GLY A 177 12.93 35.62 0.98
C GLY A 177 12.39 36.91 0.33
N LYS A 178 11.07 37.03 0.28
CA LYS A 178 10.34 38.24 0.70
C LYS A 178 8.82 38.03 0.71
N ASP A 179 8.24 38.54 1.79
CA ASP A 179 6.82 38.67 2.10
C ASP A 179 6.01 39.37 1.01
N VAL A 180 4.74 38.97 0.82
CA VAL A 180 3.57 39.86 0.90
C VAL A 180 2.30 39.04 1.21
N ASP A 181 1.62 39.52 2.25
CA ASP A 181 0.29 39.26 2.78
C ASP A 181 -0.89 39.32 1.78
N ARG A 182 -1.85 38.37 1.88
CA ARG A 182 -3.29 38.69 2.09
C ARG A 182 -4.20 37.46 2.09
N GLY A 183 -5.00 37.38 3.15
CA GLY A 183 -6.46 37.18 3.03
C GLY A 183 -6.95 35.74 2.99
N GLY A 184 -7.29 35.20 4.15
CA GLY A 184 -7.98 33.91 4.27
C GLY A 184 -9.43 33.93 3.82
N HIS A 185 -10.03 32.75 3.70
CA HIS A 185 -11.38 32.39 4.14
C HIS A 185 -11.51 30.86 4.24
N GLN A 186 -12.12 30.40 5.34
CA GLN A 186 -12.63 29.05 5.64
C GLN A 186 -13.63 28.58 4.56
N ALA A 187 -14.07 27.34 4.37
CA ALA A 187 -13.98 26.03 5.02
C ALA A 187 -14.01 24.99 3.87
N GLU A 188 -13.80 23.69 4.05
CA GLU A 188 -14.81 22.68 4.40
C GLU A 188 -14.06 21.31 4.49
N ASN A 189 -14.18 20.56 5.58
CA ASN A 189 -15.09 19.40 5.73
C ASN A 189 -15.06 18.46 4.50
N GLU A 190 -14.44 17.29 4.61
CA GLU A 190 -15.03 16.00 5.01
C GLU A 190 -15.82 15.26 3.91
N SER A 191 -15.73 13.93 4.01
CA SER A 191 -16.58 12.91 3.35
C SER A 191 -16.14 12.48 1.94
N THR A 192 -15.43 11.36 1.76
CA THR A 192 -15.89 9.95 1.88
C THR A 192 -16.91 9.57 0.82
N VAL A 193 -16.47 8.85 -0.22
CA VAL A 193 -17.18 7.73 -0.91
C VAL A 193 -16.09 7.00 -1.74
N GLN A 194 -15.44 5.92 -1.30
CA GLN A 194 -15.87 4.50 -1.26
C GLN A 194 -16.61 4.02 -2.53
N MET A 195 -15.85 3.53 -3.52
CA MET A 195 -16.40 2.80 -4.66
C MET A 195 -15.79 1.40 -4.75
N LEU A 196 -16.67 0.41 -4.73
CA LEU A 196 -16.44 -1.02 -4.84
C LEU A 196 -15.95 -1.38 -6.25
N CYS A 197 -14.92 -2.25 -6.34
CA CYS A 197 -14.47 -2.85 -7.58
C CYS A 197 -14.97 -4.30 -7.65
N VAL A 198 -15.80 -4.62 -8.64
CA VAL A 198 -16.03 -5.99 -9.10
C VAL A 198 -15.08 -6.24 -10.26
N GLY A 199 -14.29 -7.31 -10.13
CA GLY A 199 -13.16 -7.61 -10.99
C GLY A 199 -13.51 -8.43 -12.24
N GLY A 200 -12.45 -8.72 -12.97
CA GLY A 200 -12.45 -9.69 -14.06
C GLY A 200 -11.20 -9.55 -14.92
N MET A 201 -10.07 -10.14 -14.48
CA MET A 201 -8.96 -10.49 -15.37
C MET A 201 -8.38 -11.82 -14.89
N LYS A 202 -8.69 -12.87 -15.66
CA LYS A 202 -7.90 -14.10 -15.70
C LYS A 202 -6.65 -13.76 -16.51
N ASP A 203 -5.50 -14.21 -16.02
CA ASP A 203 -4.49 -14.94 -16.79
C ASP A 203 -3.42 -15.41 -15.80
N ALA A 204 -3.26 -16.71 -15.73
CA ALA A 204 -2.28 -17.41 -14.92
C ALA A 204 -1.05 -17.66 -15.78
N GLU A 205 0.13 -17.30 -15.31
CA GLU A 205 1.33 -18.14 -15.43
C GLU A 205 2.53 -17.59 -14.64
N ALA A 206 3.38 -18.55 -14.25
CA ALA A 206 4.70 -18.47 -13.61
C ALA A 206 4.77 -17.89 -12.18
N LEU A 207 4.39 -18.72 -11.21
CA LEU A 207 4.90 -18.64 -9.84
C LEU A 207 6.40 -18.99 -9.87
N SER A 208 7.25 -17.97 -9.74
CA SER A 208 8.64 -18.16 -9.39
C SER A 208 8.69 -18.67 -7.95
N THR A 209 9.10 -19.92 -7.78
CA THR A 209 9.40 -20.53 -6.48
C THR A 209 10.69 -19.95 -5.95
N LYS A 210 10.64 -19.03 -4.97
CA LYS A 210 11.71 -18.75 -4.01
C LYS A 210 11.21 -17.82 -2.89
N GLY A 211 11.39 -18.25 -1.64
CA GLY A 211 11.28 -17.42 -0.44
C GLY A 211 10.03 -17.59 0.42
N VAL A 212 9.88 -18.73 1.12
CA VAL A 212 8.98 -18.81 2.30
C VAL A 212 9.82 -18.42 3.51
N PHE A 213 9.62 -17.23 4.04
CA PHE A 213 10.47 -16.66 5.10
C PHE A 213 9.76 -16.60 6.44
N THR A 214 10.53 -16.65 7.53
CA THR A 214 10.02 -16.43 8.88
C THR A 214 9.76 -14.92 9.10
N PRO A 215 8.68 -14.52 9.78
CA PRO A 215 8.31 -13.11 9.93
C PRO A 215 9.25 -12.19 10.75
N ASP A 216 10.40 -12.67 11.22
CA ASP A 216 11.28 -11.93 12.14
C ASP A 216 12.66 -11.57 11.57
N ASP A 217 13.16 -12.27 10.54
CA ASP A 217 14.48 -12.02 9.92
C ASP A 217 14.40 -11.28 8.56
N PHE A 218 13.21 -10.79 8.22
CA PHE A 218 12.81 -10.36 6.87
C PHE A 218 13.58 -9.16 6.27
N ARG A 219 14.26 -8.33 7.09
CA ARG A 219 15.05 -7.17 6.61
C ARG A 219 16.51 -7.54 6.34
N GLU A 220 17.12 -8.36 7.20
CA GLU A 220 18.49 -8.87 6.98
C GLU A 220 18.53 -9.74 5.71
N GLU A 221 17.47 -10.50 5.46
CA GLU A 221 17.35 -11.30 4.24
C GLU A 221 17.01 -10.46 3.00
N PHE A 222 16.34 -9.32 3.15
CA PHE A 222 16.14 -8.39 2.03
C PHE A 222 17.46 -7.76 1.55
N ILE A 223 18.35 -7.42 2.49
CA ILE A 223 19.70 -6.93 2.18
C ILE A 223 20.48 -8.04 1.47
N SER A 224 20.37 -9.31 1.88
CA SER A 224 21.11 -10.41 1.25
C SER A 224 20.57 -10.84 -0.12
N GLU A 225 19.25 -10.82 -0.32
CA GLU A 225 18.61 -11.26 -1.57
C GLU A 225 18.58 -10.16 -2.66
N PHE A 226 18.55 -8.89 -2.25
CA PHE A 226 18.39 -7.75 -3.16
C PHE A 226 19.38 -6.59 -2.96
N GLY A 227 20.31 -6.67 -2.00
CA GLY A 227 21.34 -5.68 -1.75
C GLY A 227 22.71 -6.13 -2.25
N GLY A 228 23.16 -5.55 -3.36
CA GLY A 228 24.60 -5.43 -3.61
C GLY A 228 25.17 -4.39 -2.65
N SER A 229 26.28 -4.76 -2.00
CA SER A 229 27.12 -3.99 -1.06
C SER A 229 26.71 -2.54 -0.83
N ALA A 230 26.23 -2.22 0.38
CA ALA A 230 26.29 -0.86 0.88
C ALA A 230 27.77 -0.44 0.86
N MET A 231 28.14 0.50 -0.02
CA MET A 231 29.44 1.15 0.08
C MET A 231 29.51 1.80 1.45
N ALA A 232 30.45 1.33 2.28
CA ALA A 232 30.80 2.00 3.51
C ALA A 232 31.20 3.45 3.21
N PRO A 233 30.81 4.43 4.05
CA PRO A 233 31.30 5.79 3.89
C PRO A 233 32.82 5.81 4.03
N PRO A 234 33.55 6.64 3.28
CA PRO A 234 34.99 6.77 3.44
C PRO A 234 35.30 7.23 4.87
N THR A 235 36.14 6.46 5.56
CA THR A 235 36.79 6.90 6.79
C THR A 235 37.78 7.99 6.41
N ASN A 236 37.59 9.21 6.91
CA ASN A 236 38.63 10.22 6.92
C ASN A 236 39.60 9.89 8.05
N ASP A 237 40.78 9.41 7.69
CA ASP A 237 42.04 9.58 8.44
C ASP A 237 43.04 10.29 7.52
#